data_AF-A0A8J7A7Q2-F1
#
_entry.id   AF-A0A8J7A7Q2-F1
#
_cell.length_a   1.000
_cell.length_b   1.000
_cell.length_c   1.000
_cell.angle_alpha   90.00
_cell.angle_beta   90.00
_cell.angle_gamma   90.00
#
_symmetry.space_group_name_H-M   'P 1'
#
loop_
_entity.id
_entity.type
_entity.pdbx_description
1 polymer ?
#
loop_
_entity_poly.entity_id
_entity_poly.type
_entity_poly.pdbx_seq_one_letter_code
_entity_poly.pdbx_strand_id
1 'polypeptide(L)'
;MEEIGHPLAHVGTLRDLRARAWGTLKGYGVKIVSITNDDYLTLEAFNELIDVFIKMRIPVILVGTYYLGDNILERKSLPYVRVHDSFLESYEFPNLTKKEIIEVVDDWEEKFLLENRRLNLTQIDSAISYLEHKFPGLIEPLYDLLRKIAILKIDEPNFKLNQHDLTQSFGRRKEPRVKFNKKS
;
A
#
# COMPACT_ATOMS: atom_id res chain seq x y z
N MET A 1 -1.02 35.32 -2.79
CA MET A 1 -1.24 33.88 -2.55
C MET A 1 -1.78 33.36 -3.86
N GLU A 2 -0.92 32.88 -4.74
CA GLU A 2 -1.34 32.38 -6.06
C GLU A 2 -2.14 31.09 -5.85
N GLU A 3 -3.38 31.07 -6.33
CA GLU A 3 -4.13 29.83 -6.50
C GLU A 3 -3.32 28.93 -7.42
N ILE A 4 -2.85 27.81 -6.88
CA ILE A 4 -2.30 26.73 -7.70
C ILE A 4 -3.45 26.24 -8.56
N GLY A 5 -3.52 26.72 -9.80
CA GLY A 5 -4.57 26.38 -10.75
C GLY A 5 -4.70 24.86 -10.87
N HIS A 6 -5.94 24.37 -10.90
CA HIS A 6 -6.23 22.94 -11.00
C HIS A 6 -5.43 22.33 -12.18
N PRO A 7 -4.67 21.25 -11.99
CA PRO A 7 -3.75 20.69 -12.99
C PRO A 7 -4.43 20.19 -14.29
N LEU A 8 -5.76 20.34 -14.36
CA LEU A 8 -6.62 19.95 -15.48
C LEU A 8 -7.29 21.16 -16.18
N ALA A 9 -6.89 22.39 -15.86
CA ALA A 9 -7.53 23.60 -16.42
C ALA A 9 -7.54 23.67 -17.96
N HIS A 10 -6.63 22.96 -18.63
CA HIS A 10 -6.48 22.95 -20.09
C HIS A 10 -6.84 21.61 -20.75
N VAL A 11 -7.35 20.62 -20.00
CA VAL A 11 -7.63 19.30 -20.58
C VAL A 11 -9.07 19.15 -21.05
N GLY A 12 -9.87 20.22 -21.14
CA GLY A 12 -11.25 20.16 -21.61
C GLY A 12 -12.27 19.85 -20.51
N THR A 13 -13.54 19.73 -20.87
CA THR A 13 -14.62 19.55 -19.87
C THR A 13 -14.57 18.15 -19.27
N LEU A 14 -15.20 17.96 -18.10
CA LEU A 14 -15.34 16.63 -17.48
C LEU A 14 -16.00 15.63 -18.44
N ARG A 15 -16.95 16.08 -19.26
CA ARG A 15 -17.59 15.26 -20.29
C ARG A 15 -16.58 14.76 -21.33
N ASP A 16 -15.68 15.62 -21.79
CA ASP A 16 -14.67 15.28 -22.79
C ASP A 16 -13.59 14.36 -22.22
N LEU A 17 -13.23 14.55 -20.95
CA LEU A 17 -12.35 13.65 -20.21
C LEU A 17 -12.96 12.25 -20.08
N ARG A 18 -14.24 12.17 -19.69
CA ARG A 18 -14.96 10.91 -19.55
C ARG A 18 -15.07 10.14 -20.87
N ALA A 19 -15.43 10.83 -21.95
CA ALA A 19 -15.52 10.23 -23.27
C ALA A 19 -14.17 9.65 -23.73
N ARG A 20 -13.07 10.39 -23.50
CA ARG A 20 -11.72 9.90 -23.82
C ARG A 20 -11.29 8.74 -22.93
N ALA A 21 -11.53 8.81 -21.62
CA ALA A 21 -11.21 7.73 -20.70
C ALA A 21 -11.91 6.43 -21.11
N TRP A 22 -13.22 6.49 -21.36
CA TRP A 22 -14.00 5.32 -21.80
C TRP A 22 -13.58 4.81 -23.18
N GLY A 23 -13.33 5.72 -24.13
CA GLY A 23 -12.80 5.36 -25.45
C GLY A 23 -11.46 4.64 -25.35
N THR A 24 -10.60 5.07 -24.42
CA THR A 24 -9.29 4.48 -24.16
C THR A 24 -9.42 3.09 -23.56
N LEU A 25 -10.21 2.93 -22.49
CA LEU A 25 -10.49 1.63 -21.88
C LEU A 25 -11.05 0.63 -22.89
N LYS A 26 -11.98 1.08 -23.75
CA LYS A 26 -12.55 0.26 -24.82
C LYS A 26 -11.52 -0.10 -25.89
N GLY A 27 -10.71 0.87 -26.32
CA GLY A 27 -9.68 0.67 -27.34
C GLY A 27 -8.62 -0.35 -26.92
N TYR A 28 -8.24 -0.36 -25.64
CA TYR A 28 -7.35 -1.37 -25.07
C TYR A 28 -8.02 -2.70 -24.72
N GLY A 29 -9.35 -2.81 -24.90
CA GLY A 29 -10.09 -4.03 -24.59
C GLY A 29 -10.07 -4.39 -23.09
N VAL A 30 -9.96 -3.38 -22.21
CA VAL A 30 -9.86 -3.57 -20.76
C VAL A 30 -11.04 -4.37 -20.24
N LYS A 31 -10.73 -5.36 -19.40
CA LYS A 31 -11.73 -6.26 -18.81
C LYS A 31 -11.97 -5.99 -17.33
N ILE A 32 -11.00 -5.43 -16.62
CA ILE A 32 -11.06 -5.11 -15.19
C ILE A 32 -10.23 -3.84 -14.97
N VAL A 33 -10.69 -2.96 -14.08
CA VAL A 33 -9.91 -1.83 -13.56
C VAL A 33 -9.67 -2.08 -12.08
N SER A 34 -8.42 -1.98 -11.64
CA SER A 34 -8.06 -2.00 -10.21
C SER A 34 -7.50 -0.65 -9.81
N ILE A 35 -8.02 -0.06 -8.73
CA ILE A 35 -7.57 1.22 -8.19
C ILE A 35 -6.91 0.97 -6.84
N THR A 36 -5.60 1.20 -6.78
CA THR A 36 -4.79 1.07 -5.56
C THR A 36 -4.72 2.39 -4.81
N ASN A 37 -4.62 2.36 -3.47
CA ASN A 37 -4.60 3.55 -2.60
C ASN A 37 -5.87 4.41 -2.78
N ASP A 38 -7.00 3.75 -2.92
CA ASP A 38 -8.31 4.37 -3.10
C ASP A 38 -8.87 5.06 -1.85
N ASP A 39 -8.25 4.86 -0.68
CA ASP A 39 -8.49 5.60 0.57
C ASP A 39 -8.48 7.13 0.37
N TYR A 40 -7.79 7.62 -0.67
CA TYR A 40 -7.62 9.04 -0.97
C TYR A 40 -8.62 9.58 -2.02
N LEU A 41 -9.50 8.76 -2.55
CA LEU A 41 -10.45 9.20 -3.58
C LEU A 41 -11.51 10.13 -2.99
N THR A 42 -11.86 11.16 -3.76
CA THR A 42 -13.02 11.99 -3.44
C THR A 42 -14.31 11.25 -3.78
N LEU A 43 -15.43 11.69 -3.21
CA LEU A 43 -16.74 11.13 -3.53
C LEU A 43 -17.07 11.21 -5.03
N GLU A 44 -16.69 12.31 -5.68
CA GLU A 44 -16.85 12.49 -7.13
C GLU A 44 -16.07 11.42 -7.91
N ALA A 45 -14.85 11.10 -7.47
CA ALA A 45 -14.04 10.06 -8.11
C ALA A 45 -14.68 8.67 -7.96
N PHE A 46 -15.20 8.31 -6.78
CA PHE A 46 -15.96 7.06 -6.61
C PHE A 46 -17.17 6.99 -7.56
N ASN A 47 -17.90 8.09 -7.72
CA ASN A 47 -19.04 8.15 -8.62
C ASN A 47 -18.65 7.92 -10.09
N GLU A 48 -17.50 8.45 -10.53
CA GLU A 48 -16.99 8.19 -11.89
C GLU A 48 -16.61 6.71 -12.07
N LEU A 49 -16.04 6.06 -11.05
CA LEU A 49 -15.73 4.62 -11.08
C LEU A 49 -16.98 3.76 -11.19
N ILE A 50 -18.05 4.12 -10.47
CA ILE A 50 -19.35 3.45 -10.58
C ILE A 50 -19.92 3.60 -12.00
N ASP A 51 -19.77 4.80 -12.59
CA ASP A 51 -20.21 5.05 -13.97
C ASP A 51 -19.45 4.21 -14.99
N VAL A 52 -18.16 3.89 -14.76
CA VAL A 52 -17.40 2.96 -15.61
C VAL A 52 -18.09 1.59 -15.66
N PHE A 53 -18.48 1.03 -14.51
CA PHE A 53 -19.21 -0.25 -14.49
C PHE A 53 -20.58 -0.13 -15.17
N ILE A 54 -21.37 0.88 -14.83
CA ILE A 54 -22.74 1.05 -15.35
C ILE A 54 -22.73 1.21 -16.88
N LYS A 55 -21.78 1.98 -17.42
CA LYS A 55 -21.76 2.34 -18.85
C LYS A 55 -20.95 1.37 -19.70
N MET A 56 -19.87 0.81 -19.16
CA MET A 56 -18.94 -0.02 -19.92
C MET A 56 -19.01 -1.50 -19.58
N ARG A 57 -19.65 -1.87 -18.46
CA ARG A 57 -19.65 -3.24 -17.90
C ARG A 57 -18.24 -3.76 -17.62
N ILE A 58 -17.33 -2.86 -17.26
CA ILE A 58 -15.99 -3.19 -16.78
C ILE A 58 -16.07 -3.19 -15.24
N PRO A 59 -15.84 -4.33 -14.57
CA PRO A 59 -15.72 -4.39 -13.12
C PRO A 59 -14.59 -3.48 -12.62
N VAL A 60 -14.87 -2.78 -11.52
CA VAL A 60 -13.89 -1.96 -10.82
C VAL A 60 -13.61 -2.63 -9.48
N ILE A 61 -12.34 -2.88 -9.21
CA ILE A 61 -11.84 -3.41 -7.94
C ILE A 61 -11.16 -2.27 -7.20
N LEU A 62 -11.60 -2.07 -5.97
CA LEU A 62 -11.09 -1.09 -5.03
C LEU A 62 -10.07 -1.79 -4.11
N VAL A 63 -8.86 -1.24 -4.01
CA VAL A 63 -7.76 -1.80 -3.22
C VAL A 63 -7.19 -0.71 -2.33
N GLY A 64 -7.47 -0.82 -1.04
CA GLY A 64 -7.08 0.13 -0.02
C GLY A 64 -6.74 -0.51 1.31
N THR A 65 -6.58 0.34 2.32
CA THR A 65 -6.40 -0.09 3.71
C THR A 65 -7.75 -0.35 4.37
N TYR A 66 -7.72 -0.71 5.66
CA TYR A 66 -8.91 -0.80 6.51
C TYR A 66 -9.78 0.46 6.47
N TYR A 67 -9.20 1.63 6.18
CA TYR A 67 -9.93 2.89 6.08
C TYR A 67 -10.97 2.87 4.94
N LEU A 68 -10.64 2.28 3.78
CA LEU A 68 -11.58 2.11 2.69
C LEU A 68 -12.82 1.35 3.16
N GLY A 69 -12.65 0.21 3.83
CA GLY A 69 -13.75 -0.60 4.33
C GLY A 69 -14.59 0.18 5.36
N ASP A 70 -13.97 0.47 6.50
CA ASP A 70 -14.65 0.95 7.71
C ASP A 70 -15.19 2.38 7.55
N ASN A 71 -14.48 3.25 6.82
CA ASN A 71 -14.79 4.68 6.77
C ASN A 71 -15.44 5.14 5.46
N ILE A 72 -15.28 4.40 4.36
CA ILE A 72 -15.79 4.79 3.04
C ILE A 72 -16.92 3.85 2.60
N LEU A 73 -16.66 2.55 2.51
CA LEU A 73 -17.59 1.58 1.94
C LEU A 73 -18.75 1.27 2.89
N GLU A 74 -18.50 1.17 4.20
CA GLU A 74 -19.55 0.96 5.21
C GLU A 74 -20.32 2.25 5.56
N ARG A 75 -19.92 3.38 5.00
CA ARG A 75 -20.47 4.69 5.36
C ARG A 75 -21.88 4.88 4.80
N LYS A 76 -22.88 4.73 5.66
CA LYS A 76 -24.32 4.91 5.33
C LYS A 76 -24.81 6.36 5.25
N SER A 77 -23.92 7.36 5.27
CA SER A 77 -24.34 8.75 5.10
C SER A 77 -24.84 9.00 3.69
N LEU A 78 -25.91 9.79 3.53
CA LEU A 78 -26.58 10.12 2.26
C LEU A 78 -25.64 10.27 1.03
N PRO A 79 -24.52 11.02 1.09
CA PRO A 79 -23.64 11.18 -0.08
C PRO A 79 -22.94 9.89 -0.53
N TYR A 80 -22.71 8.95 0.39
CA TYR A 80 -21.95 7.71 0.17
C TYR A 80 -22.82 6.47 -0.07
N VAL A 81 -24.15 6.58 0.05
CA VAL A 81 -25.09 5.45 -0.16
C VAL A 81 -24.85 4.79 -1.53
N ARG A 82 -24.66 5.59 -2.57
CA ARG A 82 -24.39 5.06 -3.91
C ARG A 82 -23.06 4.29 -3.98
N VAL A 83 -22.05 4.71 -3.23
CA VAL A 83 -20.75 4.03 -3.16
C VAL A 83 -20.90 2.70 -2.43
N HIS A 84 -21.49 2.73 -1.23
CA HIS A 84 -21.83 1.53 -0.45
C HIS A 84 -22.60 0.51 -1.30
N ASP A 85 -23.67 0.94 -1.98
CA ASP A 85 -24.55 0.04 -2.75
C ASP A 85 -23.92 -0.48 -4.05
N SER A 86 -22.78 0.09 -4.47
CA SER A 86 -22.07 -0.35 -5.69
C SER A 86 -20.91 -1.31 -5.40
N PHE A 87 -20.37 -1.30 -4.18
CA PHE A 87 -19.21 -2.10 -3.77
C PHE A 87 -19.57 -2.95 -2.55
N LEU A 88 -20.36 -4.01 -2.81
CA LEU A 88 -20.97 -4.84 -1.76
C LEU A 88 -20.08 -5.99 -1.26
N GLU A 89 -19.14 -6.43 -2.10
CA GLU A 89 -18.24 -7.53 -1.76
C GLU A 89 -16.86 -6.97 -1.43
N SER A 90 -16.34 -7.38 -0.26
CA SER A 90 -14.99 -7.08 0.18
C SER A 90 -14.23 -8.37 0.47
N TYR A 91 -12.92 -8.32 0.26
CA TYR A 91 -12.01 -9.37 0.67
C TYR A 91 -10.87 -8.73 1.44
N GLU A 92 -10.71 -9.12 2.69
CA GLU A 92 -9.60 -8.70 3.53
C GLU A 92 -8.44 -9.68 3.36
N PHE A 93 -7.28 -9.18 2.93
CA PHE A 93 -6.07 -9.98 2.91
C PHE A 93 -5.61 -10.22 4.35
N PRO A 94 -5.49 -11.48 4.79
CA PRO A 94 -5.04 -11.76 6.14
C PRO A 94 -3.59 -11.32 6.32
N ASN A 95 -3.26 -10.93 7.54
CA ASN A 95 -1.89 -10.71 7.96
C ASN A 95 -1.09 -12.02 7.88
N LEU A 96 0.16 -11.94 7.42
CA LEU A 96 1.06 -13.08 7.36
C LEU A 96 1.26 -13.67 8.76
N THR A 97 1.08 -14.97 8.87
CA THR A 97 1.49 -15.78 10.01
C THR A 97 3.01 -15.88 10.10
N LYS A 98 3.53 -16.28 11.26
CA LYS A 98 4.97 -16.53 11.42
C LYS A 98 5.55 -17.48 10.38
N LYS A 99 4.81 -18.54 10.01
CA LYS A 99 5.23 -19.51 8.99
C LYS A 99 5.35 -18.86 7.62
N GLU A 100 4.36 -18.06 7.23
CA GLU A 100 4.38 -17.33 5.96
C GLU A 100 5.45 -16.25 5.95
N ILE A 101 5.74 -15.59 7.07
CA ILE A 101 6.89 -14.68 7.19
C ILE A 101 8.19 -15.43 6.89
N ILE A 102 8.39 -16.62 7.46
CA ILE A 102 9.59 -17.43 7.20
C ILE A 102 9.69 -17.79 5.71
N GLU A 103 8.60 -18.24 5.10
CA GLU A 103 8.54 -18.57 3.66
C GLU A 103 8.87 -17.34 2.80
N VAL A 104 8.27 -16.19 3.09
CA VAL A 104 8.52 -14.94 2.38
C VAL A 104 9.97 -14.48 2.53
N VAL A 105 10.56 -14.62 3.71
CA VAL A 105 11.97 -14.23 3.94
C VAL A 105 12.91 -15.14 3.15
N ASP A 106 12.67 -16.45 3.15
CA ASP A 106 13.49 -17.42 2.41
C ASP A 106 13.44 -17.16 0.90
N ASP A 107 12.22 -17.02 0.35
CA ASP A 107 11.97 -16.70 -1.05
C ASP A 107 12.61 -15.36 -1.45
N TRP A 108 12.51 -14.36 -0.57
CA TRP A 108 13.08 -13.04 -0.82
C TRP A 108 14.61 -13.09 -0.86
N GLU A 109 15.24 -13.76 0.09
CA GLU A 109 16.70 -13.92 0.10
C GLU A 109 17.19 -14.69 -1.12
N GLU A 110 16.50 -15.76 -1.51
CA GLU A 110 16.82 -16.52 -2.71
C GLU A 110 16.72 -15.69 -3.98
N LYS A 111 15.67 -14.88 -4.11
CA LYS A 111 15.40 -14.10 -5.32
C LYS A 111 16.29 -12.88 -5.47
N PHE A 112 16.63 -12.21 -4.37
CA PHE A 112 17.27 -10.90 -4.40
C PHE A 112 18.72 -10.89 -3.91
N LEU A 113 19.19 -11.91 -3.20
CA LEU A 113 20.57 -12.00 -2.73
C LEU A 113 21.33 -13.11 -3.46
N LEU A 114 22.61 -12.85 -3.73
CA LEU A 114 23.53 -13.88 -4.20
C LEU A 114 23.70 -14.94 -3.10
N GLU A 115 23.91 -16.20 -3.49
CA GLU A 115 24.04 -17.33 -2.55
C GLU A 115 25.08 -17.08 -1.45
N ASN A 116 26.22 -16.49 -1.80
CA ASN A 116 27.30 -16.15 -0.86
C ASN A 116 27.03 -14.89 -0.01
N ARG A 117 25.89 -14.22 -0.20
CA ARG A 117 25.47 -13.00 0.50
C ARG A 117 24.10 -13.14 1.17
N ARG A 118 23.53 -14.36 1.20
CA ARG A 118 22.30 -14.64 1.95
C ARG A 118 22.52 -14.29 3.43
N LEU A 119 21.50 -13.70 4.03
CA LEU A 119 21.53 -13.29 5.43
C LEU A 119 21.21 -14.47 6.35
N ASN A 120 20.53 -15.49 5.82
CA ASN A 120 20.05 -16.68 6.50
C ASN A 120 19.18 -16.31 7.72
N LEU A 121 18.32 -15.29 7.57
CA LEU A 121 17.49 -14.78 8.67
C LEU A 121 16.54 -15.86 9.23
N THR A 122 16.09 -16.79 8.39
CA THR A 122 15.24 -17.93 8.76
C THR A 122 15.91 -18.89 9.75
N GLN A 123 17.24 -18.89 9.83
CA GLN A 123 18.01 -19.70 10.77
C GLN A 123 18.22 -19.01 12.13
N ILE A 124 17.79 -17.76 12.28
CA ILE A 124 18.00 -16.94 13.48
C ILE A 124 16.64 -16.64 14.11
N ASP A 125 16.23 -17.46 15.09
CA ASP A 125 14.93 -17.33 15.76
C ASP A 125 14.65 -15.92 16.27
N SER A 126 15.64 -15.27 16.88
CA SER A 126 15.50 -13.90 17.38
C SER A 126 15.27 -12.86 16.27
N ALA A 127 15.80 -13.09 15.06
CA ALA A 127 15.56 -12.23 13.91
C ALA A 127 14.11 -12.39 13.43
N ILE A 128 13.62 -13.62 13.31
CA ILE A 128 12.23 -13.90 12.92
C ILE A 128 11.25 -13.31 13.94
N SER A 129 11.50 -13.50 15.24
CA SER A 129 10.69 -12.88 16.29
C SER A 129 10.70 -11.35 16.22
N TYR A 130 11.83 -10.75 15.83
CA TYR A 130 11.88 -9.31 15.57
C TYR A 130 11.00 -8.91 14.39
N LEU A 131 11.08 -9.62 13.26
CA LEU A 131 10.28 -9.33 12.06
C LEU A 131 8.79 -9.46 12.33
N GLU A 132 8.38 -10.52 13.04
CA GLU A 132 7.01 -10.77 13.47
C GLU A 132 6.48 -9.68 14.40
N HIS A 133 7.30 -9.18 15.34
CA HIS A 133 6.87 -8.11 16.24
C HIS A 133 6.85 -6.74 15.56
N LYS A 134 7.80 -6.49 14.65
CA LYS A 134 7.97 -5.20 13.98
C LYS A 134 6.90 -4.96 12.92
N PHE A 135 6.44 -6.02 12.26
CA PHE A 135 5.37 -5.96 11.27
C PHE A 135 4.23 -6.87 11.71
N PRO A 136 3.01 -6.35 11.82
CA PRO A 136 1.85 -7.16 12.19
C PRO A 136 1.40 -8.05 11.01
N GLY A 137 2.33 -8.69 10.28
CA GLY A 137 2.07 -9.55 9.14
C GLY A 137 1.91 -8.84 7.78
N LEU A 138 2.33 -7.58 7.66
CA LEU A 138 2.26 -6.83 6.40
C LEU A 138 3.47 -7.09 5.49
N ILE A 139 3.23 -7.52 4.25
CA ILE A 139 4.27 -7.95 3.31
C ILE A 139 5.16 -6.81 2.79
N GLU A 140 4.58 -5.66 2.43
CA GLU A 140 5.34 -4.55 1.84
C GLU A 140 6.34 -3.92 2.85
N PRO A 141 5.93 -3.61 4.10
CA PRO A 141 6.86 -3.19 5.14
C PRO A 141 7.97 -4.22 5.44
N LEU A 142 7.65 -5.51 5.37
CA LEU A 142 8.62 -6.59 5.52
C LEU A 142 9.69 -6.52 4.42
N TYR A 143 9.31 -6.45 3.14
CA TYR A 143 10.23 -6.32 2.01
C TYR A 143 11.16 -5.11 2.15
N ASP A 144 10.59 -3.98 2.53
CA ASP A 144 11.34 -2.74 2.72
C ASP A 144 12.38 -2.85 3.85
N LEU A 145 12.07 -3.59 4.91
CA LEU A 145 13.03 -3.83 5.97
C LEU A 145 14.09 -4.85 5.56
N LEU A 146 13.72 -5.94 4.91
CA LEU A 146 14.68 -6.94 4.41
C LEU A 146 15.72 -6.26 3.53
N ARG A 147 15.28 -5.36 2.64
CA ARG A 147 16.18 -4.51 1.85
C ARG A 147 17.12 -3.68 2.73
N LYS A 148 16.60 -3.00 3.75
CA LYS A 148 17.41 -2.17 4.66
C LYS A 148 18.42 -2.99 5.46
N ILE A 149 18.02 -4.18 5.93
CA ILE A 149 18.91 -5.11 6.65
C ILE A 149 20.02 -5.58 5.71
N ALA A 150 19.69 -5.96 4.48
CA ALA A 150 20.67 -6.40 3.49
C ALA A 150 21.69 -5.29 3.18
N ILE A 151 21.24 -4.05 2.97
CA ILE A 151 22.11 -2.89 2.76
C ILE A 151 23.00 -2.67 3.99
N LEU A 152 22.43 -2.66 5.21
CA LEU A 152 23.20 -2.48 6.44
C LEU A 152 24.27 -3.58 6.61
N LYS A 153 23.95 -4.83 6.28
CA LYS A 153 24.89 -5.94 6.40
C LYS A 153 26.04 -5.84 5.39
N ILE A 154 25.82 -5.20 4.24
CA ILE A 154 26.87 -4.89 3.27
C ILE A 154 27.78 -3.78 3.81
N ASP A 155 27.19 -2.71 4.34
CA ASP A 155 27.92 -1.55 4.86
C ASP A 155 28.67 -1.89 6.17
N GLU A 156 28.09 -2.75 7.00
CA GLU A 156 28.60 -3.20 8.29
C GLU A 156 28.65 -4.75 8.37
N PRO A 157 29.68 -5.39 7.80
CA PRO A 157 29.76 -6.87 7.75
C PRO A 157 29.70 -7.56 9.12
N ASN A 158 30.17 -6.88 10.17
CA ASN A 158 30.19 -7.40 11.54
C ASN A 158 28.87 -7.20 12.31
N PHE A 159 27.87 -6.54 11.70
CA PHE A 159 26.57 -6.33 12.32
C PHE A 159 25.88 -7.66 12.63
N LYS A 160 25.41 -7.87 13.85
CA LYS A 160 24.76 -9.12 14.24
C LYS A 160 23.26 -9.03 13.95
N LEU A 161 22.73 -10.06 13.31
CA LEU A 161 21.32 -10.12 12.90
C LEU A 161 20.42 -10.69 14.01
N ASN A 162 20.61 -10.25 15.26
CA ASN A 162 19.76 -10.66 16.38
C ASN A 162 18.70 -9.58 16.69
N GLN A 163 17.69 -9.94 17.48
CA GLN A 163 16.60 -9.04 17.85
C GLN A 163 17.07 -7.71 18.45
N HIS A 164 18.08 -7.75 19.34
CA HIS A 164 18.56 -6.56 20.03
C HIS A 164 19.13 -5.53 19.05
N ASP A 165 20.06 -5.96 18.19
CA ASP A 165 20.78 -5.08 17.28
C ASP A 165 19.86 -4.55 16.15
N LEU A 166 18.95 -5.41 15.67
CA LEU A 166 17.88 -5.00 14.73
C LEU A 166 16.94 -3.98 15.36
N THR A 167 16.58 -4.15 16.64
CA THR A 167 15.77 -3.17 17.37
C THR A 167 16.50 -1.85 17.56
N GLN A 168 17.80 -1.88 17.86
CA GLN A 168 18.59 -0.66 18.01
C GLN A 168 18.67 0.13 16.69
N SER A 169 18.83 -0.57 15.57
CA SER A 169 19.04 0.05 14.25
C SER A 169 17.74 0.49 13.56
N PHE A 170 16.67 -0.28 13.71
CA PHE A 170 15.41 -0.08 12.98
C PHE A 170 14.19 0.17 13.91
N GLY A 171 14.39 0.10 15.23
CA GLY A 171 13.32 0.31 16.23
C GLY A 171 12.94 1.77 16.44
N ARG A 172 13.87 2.72 16.31
CA ARG A 172 13.59 4.14 16.53
C ARG A 172 13.00 4.79 15.28
N ARG A 173 11.74 5.27 15.36
CA ARG A 173 11.36 6.43 14.54
C ARG A 173 12.31 7.55 14.98
N LYS A 174 13.17 8.06 14.08
CA LYS A 174 13.91 9.30 14.36
C LYS A 174 12.87 10.34 14.78
N GLU A 175 13.02 10.92 15.97
CA GLU A 175 12.21 12.07 16.34
C GLU A 175 12.30 13.10 15.20
N PRO A 176 11.18 13.67 14.75
CA PRO A 176 11.23 14.71 13.75
C PRO A 176 12.16 15.81 14.28
N ARG A 177 13.18 16.17 13.50
CA ARG A 177 14.14 17.24 13.86
C ARG A 177 13.45 18.58 14.12
N VAL A 178 12.20 18.72 13.70
CA VAL A 178 11.35 19.88 13.94
C VAL A 178 10.51 19.64 15.20
N LYS A 179 10.94 20.24 16.31
CA LYS A 179 10.11 20.38 17.50
C LYS A 179 9.09 21.49 17.22
N PHE A 180 7.83 21.13 17.02
CA PHE A 180 6.75 22.13 17.00
C PHE A 180 6.57 22.66 18.42
N ASN A 181 7.04 23.88 18.67
CA ASN A 181 6.67 24.60 19.89
C ASN A 181 5.15 24.84 19.84
N LYS A 182 4.41 24.14 20.71
CA LYS A 182 3.02 24.49 20.99
C LYS A 182 3.02 25.93 21.50
N LYS A 183 2.44 26.85 20.74
CA LYS A 183 2.09 28.17 21.27
C LYS A 183 1.01 27.94 22.33
N SER A 184 1.36 28.25 23.58
CA SER A 184 0.41 28.46 24.67
C SER A 184 -0.48 29.66 24.38
#